data_AF-A0A5P9XQE2-F1
#
_entry.id   AF-A0A5P9XQE2-F1
#
_cell.length_a   1.000
_cell.length_b   1.000
_cell.length_c   1.000
_cell.angle_alpha   90.00
_cell.angle_beta   90.00
_cell.angle_gamma   90.00
#
_symmetry.space_group_name_H-M   'P 1'
#
loop_
_entity.id
_entity.type
_entity.pdbx_description
1 polymer ?
#
loop_
_entity_poly.entity_id
_entity_poly.type
_entity_poly.pdbx_seq_one_letter_code
_entity_poly.pdbx_strand_id
1 'polypeptide(L)'
;MMISKCSRLIDRARNALQRIPFFAASAASTEVKNNPDESGFSLIGILAAGLIMTILGVATYGFLSLSGSKSKALFATFTSVAAAAEHYNMSVGAYPTVYGAMVDTNFENDNSTNTNVSTTWNGPYAKDKDMNTSGVLLLNSIATGATLTFEPLTSDSTGALPNGLPYQYALVANNIPASIAHKTTNICNGAHGNSSGADGGQCVLIEGTGGLDQVYYIFAQNQYGAY
;
A
#
# COMPACT_ATOMS: atom_id res chain seq x y z
N MET A 1 37.33 -4.70 9.76
CA MET A 1 37.53 -6.06 9.20
C MET A 1 36.17 -6.75 9.02
N MET A 2 35.38 -6.41 7.99
CA MET A 2 34.01 -6.97 7.84
C MET A 2 33.44 -6.97 6.41
N ILE A 3 34.28 -6.80 5.37
CA ILE A 3 33.81 -6.70 3.96
C ILE A 3 33.87 -8.06 3.22
N SER A 4 34.42 -9.12 3.84
CA SER A 4 34.73 -10.38 3.14
C SER A 4 33.55 -11.38 3.01
N LYS A 5 32.43 -11.17 3.72
CA LYS A 5 31.34 -12.18 3.74
C LYS A 5 30.30 -12.05 2.63
N CYS A 6 30.23 -10.92 1.92
CA CYS A 6 29.18 -10.69 0.92
C CYS A 6 29.47 -11.36 -0.44
N SER A 7 30.72 -11.64 -0.79
CA SER A 7 31.02 -12.26 -2.11
C SER A 7 30.67 -13.75 -2.17
N ARG A 8 30.66 -14.46 -1.03
CA ARG A 8 30.43 -15.93 -1.01
C ARG A 8 28.97 -16.34 -1.20
N LEU A 9 28.02 -15.42 -1.06
CA LEU A 9 26.59 -15.70 -1.29
C LEU A 9 26.21 -15.60 -2.77
N ILE A 10 26.89 -14.74 -3.54
CA ILE A 10 26.64 -14.59 -4.98
C ILE A 10 27.14 -15.81 -5.76
N ASP A 11 28.25 -16.43 -5.34
CA ASP A 11 28.78 -17.63 -6.00
C ASP A 11 27.93 -18.88 -5.75
N ARG A 12 27.22 -18.98 -4.62
CA ARG A 12 26.32 -20.12 -4.36
C ARG A 12 25.03 -20.08 -5.17
N ALA A 13 24.52 -18.89 -5.53
CA ALA A 13 23.33 -18.78 -6.38
C ALA A 13 23.60 -19.21 -7.83
N ARG A 14 24.84 -19.06 -8.31
CA ARG A 14 25.22 -19.42 -9.69
C ARG A 14 25.33 -20.94 -9.90
N ASN A 15 25.68 -21.70 -8.86
CA ASN A 15 25.80 -23.17 -8.93
C ASN A 15 24.46 -23.93 -8.75
N ALA A 16 23.40 -23.28 -8.26
CA ALA A 16 22.09 -23.93 -8.10
C ALA A 16 21.25 -23.96 -9.39
N LEU A 17 21.58 -23.12 -10.38
CA LEU A 17 20.88 -23.06 -11.67
C LEU A 17 21.39 -24.06 -12.72
N GLN A 18 22.42 -24.86 -12.42
CA GLN A 18 22.99 -25.87 -13.33
C GLN A 18 22.45 -27.30 -13.13
N ARG A 19 21.43 -27.51 -12.29
CA ARG A 19 20.89 -28.86 -12.00
C ARG A 19 19.40 -29.03 -12.30
N ILE A 20 18.91 -28.41 -13.37
CA ILE A 20 17.68 -28.89 -13.99
C ILE A 20 18.12 -29.95 -15.02
N PRO A 21 17.78 -31.24 -14.85
CA PRO A 21 18.05 -32.25 -15.85
C PRO A 21 17.25 -31.89 -17.11
N PHE A 22 17.97 -31.37 -18.10
CA PHE A 22 17.49 -31.25 -19.47
C PHE A 22 17.30 -32.70 -19.97
N PHE A 23 16.07 -33.20 -19.92
CA PHE A 23 15.73 -34.41 -20.66
C PHE A 23 15.94 -34.08 -22.13
N ALA A 24 17.04 -34.60 -22.68
CA ALA A 24 17.31 -34.61 -24.10
C ALA A 24 16.20 -35.43 -24.78
N ALA A 25 15.20 -34.74 -25.32
CA ALA A 25 14.36 -35.32 -26.34
C ALA A 25 15.26 -35.53 -27.57
N SER A 26 15.68 -36.78 -27.77
CA SER A 26 16.24 -37.29 -29.02
C SER A 26 15.24 -36.96 -30.14
N ALA A 27 15.50 -35.89 -30.88
CA ALA A 27 14.78 -35.59 -32.10
C ALA A 27 15.29 -36.56 -33.18
N ALA A 28 14.46 -37.53 -33.54
CA ALA A 28 14.64 -38.29 -34.76
C ALA A 28 14.63 -37.31 -35.95
N SER A 29 15.78 -37.14 -36.58
CA SER A 29 15.94 -36.34 -37.80
C SER A 29 15.25 -37.06 -38.95
N THR A 30 14.00 -36.70 -39.19
CA THR A 30 13.32 -37.07 -40.43
C THR A 30 13.65 -36.00 -41.46
N GLU A 31 14.37 -36.40 -42.50
CA GLU A 31 14.79 -35.59 -43.64
C GLU A 31 13.56 -34.96 -44.31
N VAL A 32 13.40 -33.63 -44.17
CA VAL A 32 12.35 -32.86 -44.83
C VAL A 32 12.83 -32.53 -46.24
N LYS A 33 12.28 -33.23 -47.22
CA LYS A 33 12.40 -32.93 -48.64
C LYS A 33 11.75 -31.58 -48.92
N ASN A 34 12.52 -30.61 -49.39
CA ASN A 34 12.03 -29.28 -49.77
C ASN A 34 11.12 -29.38 -51.00
N ASN A 35 9.81 -29.18 -50.80
CA ASN A 35 8.92 -28.71 -51.85
C ASN A 35 8.66 -27.22 -51.63
N PRO A 36 8.83 -26.35 -52.64
CA PRO A 36 8.37 -24.98 -52.59
C PRO A 36 6.86 -24.96 -52.81
N ASP A 37 6.10 -25.35 -51.79
CA ASP A 37 4.65 -25.13 -51.73
C ASP A 37 4.38 -24.04 -50.70
N GLU A 38 3.52 -23.10 -51.08
CA GLU A 38 3.15 -21.92 -50.32
C GLU A 38 2.81 -22.27 -48.86
N SER A 39 3.63 -21.76 -47.93
CA SER A 39 3.48 -21.97 -46.49
C SER A 39 2.31 -21.14 -45.96
N GLY A 40 1.10 -21.54 -46.34
CA GLY A 40 -0.14 -21.12 -45.70
C GLY A 40 -0.11 -21.61 -44.26
N PHE A 41 -0.32 -20.68 -43.32
CA PHE A 41 -0.39 -20.96 -41.89
C PHE A 41 -1.34 -22.15 -41.64
N SER A 42 -0.78 -23.32 -41.34
CA SER A 42 -1.58 -24.51 -41.10
C SER A 42 -2.51 -24.28 -39.92
N LEU A 43 -3.79 -24.62 -40.07
CA LEU A 43 -4.82 -24.47 -39.04
C LEU A 43 -4.41 -25.11 -37.70
N ILE A 44 -3.62 -26.19 -37.77
CA ILE A 44 -3.04 -26.84 -36.59
C ILE A 44 -2.03 -25.97 -35.85
N GLY A 45 -1.26 -25.14 -36.57
CA GLY A 45 -0.26 -24.24 -36.01
C GLY A 45 -0.88 -23.06 -35.26
N ILE A 46 -2.00 -22.52 -35.77
CA ILE A 46 -2.77 -21.47 -35.06
C ILE A 46 -3.38 -22.03 -33.78
N LEU A 47 -3.92 -23.25 -33.83
CA LEU A 47 -4.56 -23.89 -32.68
C LEU A 47 -3.55 -24.26 -31.58
N ALA A 48 -2.38 -24.75 -31.97
CA ALA A 48 -1.27 -25.00 -31.04
C ALA A 48 -0.73 -23.71 -30.40
N ALA A 49 -0.58 -22.64 -31.18
CA ALA A 49 -0.13 -21.34 -30.65
C ALA A 49 -1.15 -20.72 -29.67
N GLY A 50 -2.45 -20.84 -29.96
CA GLY A 50 -3.52 -20.37 -29.07
C GLY A 50 -3.56 -21.08 -27.72
N LEU A 51 -3.28 -22.39 -27.70
CA LEU A 51 -3.19 -23.17 -26.46
C LEU A 51 -2.02 -22.71 -25.57
N ILE A 52 -0.85 -22.46 -26.17
CA ILE A 52 0.34 -22.00 -25.42
C ILE A 52 0.11 -20.60 -24.84
N MET A 53 -0.51 -19.70 -25.61
CA MET A 53 -0.86 -18.34 -25.16
C MET A 53 -1.87 -18.35 -24.01
N THR A 54 -2.85 -19.25 -24.02
CA THR A 54 -3.83 -19.36 -22.92
C THR A 54 -3.21 -19.91 -21.64
N ILE A 55 -2.34 -20.91 -21.71
CA ILE A 55 -1.64 -21.46 -20.53
C ILE A 55 -0.71 -20.41 -19.91
N LEU A 56 0.05 -19.67 -20.73
CA LEU A 56 0.90 -18.58 -20.26
C LEU A 56 0.08 -17.40 -19.71
N GLY A 57 -1.07 -17.11 -20.30
CA GLY A 57 -1.99 -16.08 -19.81
C GLY A 57 -2.53 -16.40 -18.42
N VAL A 58 -2.94 -17.64 -18.16
CA VAL A 58 -3.43 -18.07 -16.84
C VAL A 58 -2.28 -18.11 -15.81
N ALA A 59 -1.10 -18.58 -16.21
CA ALA A 59 0.06 -18.66 -15.31
C ALA A 59 0.55 -17.27 -14.84
N THR A 60 0.44 -16.23 -15.67
CA THR A 60 0.84 -14.87 -15.32
C THR A 60 -0.19 -14.14 -14.43
N TYR A 61 -1.48 -14.50 -14.51
CA TYR A 61 -2.52 -13.97 -13.62
C TYR A 61 -2.27 -14.30 -12.14
N GLY A 62 -1.66 -15.45 -11.84
CA GLY A 62 -1.33 -15.86 -10.46
C GLY A 62 -0.13 -15.12 -9.84
N PHE A 63 0.71 -14.45 -10.64
CA PHE A 63 1.97 -13.86 -10.18
C PHE A 63 1.95 -12.33 -10.00
N LEU A 64 0.86 -11.65 -10.37
CA LEU A 64 0.69 -10.24 -10.04
C LEU A 64 0.31 -10.11 -8.56
N SER A 65 1.31 -10.03 -7.67
CA SER A 65 1.10 -9.64 -6.28
C SER A 65 0.60 -8.18 -6.22
N LEU A 66 -0.70 -7.97 -6.46
CA LEU A 66 -1.38 -6.67 -6.35
C LEU A 66 -1.19 -6.03 -4.97
N SER A 67 -0.89 -6.81 -3.93
CA SER A 67 -0.67 -6.26 -2.59
C SER A 67 0.47 -5.25 -2.55
N GLY A 68 1.50 -5.39 -3.41
CA GLY A 68 2.63 -4.45 -3.44
C GLY A 68 2.31 -3.10 -4.11
N SER A 69 1.47 -3.09 -5.15
CA SER A 69 1.01 -1.83 -5.76
C SER A 69 -0.04 -1.15 -4.87
N LYS A 70 -0.96 -1.92 -4.30
CA LYS A 70 -1.97 -1.44 -3.34
C LYS A 70 -1.35 -0.88 -2.07
N SER A 71 -0.28 -1.49 -1.55
CA SER A 71 0.41 -0.97 -0.35
C SER A 71 1.09 0.37 -0.59
N LYS A 72 1.70 0.55 -1.78
CA LYS A 72 2.27 1.84 -2.21
C LYS A 72 1.19 2.89 -2.41
N ALA A 73 0.05 2.52 -3.01
CA ALA A 73 -1.09 3.42 -3.18
C ALA A 73 -1.69 3.84 -1.83
N LEU A 74 -1.79 2.91 -0.86
CA LEU A 74 -2.21 3.21 0.49
C LEU A 74 -1.25 4.21 1.16
N PHE A 75 0.06 3.96 1.08
CA PHE A 75 1.06 4.85 1.65
C PHE A 75 1.05 6.24 0.99
N ALA A 76 0.94 6.32 -0.33
CA ALA A 76 0.80 7.60 -1.04
C ALA A 76 -0.50 8.34 -0.66
N THR A 77 -1.55 7.60 -0.33
CA THR A 77 -2.79 8.19 0.19
C THR A 77 -2.55 8.76 1.58
N PHE A 78 -1.91 8.02 2.50
CA PHE A 78 -1.55 8.53 3.82
C PHE A 78 -0.78 9.85 3.75
N THR A 79 0.30 9.90 2.96
CA THR A 79 1.14 11.11 2.88
C THR A 79 0.41 12.28 2.22
N SER A 80 -0.38 12.03 1.17
CA SER A 80 -1.16 13.08 0.51
C SER A 80 -2.26 13.64 1.42
N VAL A 81 -2.93 12.79 2.20
CA VAL A 81 -4.00 13.20 3.11
C VAL A 81 -3.42 13.91 4.34
N ALA A 82 -2.28 13.44 4.84
CA ALA A 82 -1.57 14.09 5.93
C ALA A 82 -1.10 15.51 5.56
N ALA A 83 -0.52 15.68 4.36
CA ALA A 83 -0.12 17.00 3.88
C ALA A 83 -1.33 17.95 3.78
N ALA A 84 -2.48 17.46 3.31
CA ALA A 84 -3.72 18.24 3.29
C ALA A 84 -4.18 18.63 4.69
N ALA A 85 -4.07 17.72 5.66
CA ALA A 85 -4.43 17.98 7.06
C ALA A 85 -3.50 19.01 7.72
N GLU A 86 -2.21 19.02 7.39
CA GLU A 86 -1.27 20.06 7.82
C GLU A 86 -1.65 21.44 7.26
N HIS A 87 -1.97 21.51 5.96
CA HIS A 87 -2.45 22.75 5.35
C HIS A 87 -3.76 23.26 5.98
N TYR A 88 -4.69 22.35 6.29
CA TYR A 88 -5.91 22.66 7.03
C TYR A 88 -5.56 23.27 8.41
N ASN A 89 -4.66 22.63 9.17
CA ASN A 89 -4.21 23.12 10.47
C ASN A 89 -3.52 24.48 10.39
N MET A 90 -2.74 24.76 9.34
CA MET A 90 -2.14 26.09 9.16
C MET A 90 -3.17 27.21 8.92
N SER A 91 -4.33 26.88 8.36
CA SER A 91 -5.39 27.86 8.06
C SER A 91 -6.37 28.03 9.22
N VAL A 92 -6.70 26.94 9.88
CA VAL A 92 -7.77 26.87 10.89
C VAL A 92 -7.21 26.86 12.32
N GLY A 93 -5.98 26.37 12.52
CA GLY A 93 -5.36 26.16 13.83
C GLY A 93 -5.79 24.87 14.54
N ALA A 94 -6.49 23.98 13.84
CA ALA A 94 -6.96 22.69 14.34
C ALA A 94 -6.76 21.60 13.28
N TYR A 95 -6.65 20.34 13.70
CA TYR A 95 -6.60 19.20 12.77
C TYR A 95 -8.01 18.69 12.45
N PRO A 96 -8.27 18.19 11.23
CA PRO A 96 -9.55 17.62 10.87
C PRO A 96 -9.80 16.28 11.60
N THR A 97 -11.06 15.99 11.95
CA THR A 97 -11.45 14.67 12.51
C THR A 97 -12.01 13.73 11.43
N VAL A 98 -12.44 14.27 10.30
CA VAL A 98 -12.95 13.52 9.14
C VAL A 98 -12.37 14.07 7.84
N TYR A 99 -12.32 13.25 6.79
CA TYR A 99 -11.83 13.68 5.48
C TYR A 99 -12.69 14.80 4.87
N GLY A 100 -14.00 14.72 5.10
CA GLY A 100 -14.97 15.72 4.63
C GLY A 100 -14.67 17.16 5.08
N ALA A 101 -14.12 17.35 6.28
CA ALA A 101 -13.74 18.68 6.80
C ALA A 101 -12.70 19.40 5.95
N MET A 102 -11.88 18.65 5.21
CA MET A 102 -10.87 19.22 4.30
C MET A 102 -11.42 19.49 2.90
N VAL A 103 -12.60 18.97 2.57
CA VAL A 103 -13.17 19.03 1.21
C VAL A 103 -14.32 20.02 1.15
N ASP A 104 -15.16 20.06 2.18
CA ASP A 104 -16.42 20.80 2.18
C ASP A 104 -16.69 21.47 3.54
N THR A 105 -17.26 22.66 3.50
CA THR A 105 -17.73 23.42 4.67
C THR A 105 -18.92 22.77 5.39
N ASN A 106 -19.58 21.78 4.78
CA ASN A 106 -20.65 21.01 5.45
C ASN A 106 -20.18 20.25 6.71
N PHE A 107 -18.86 20.09 6.89
CA PHE A 107 -18.21 19.47 8.04
C PHE A 107 -17.50 20.51 8.93
N GLU A 108 -18.10 21.70 9.06
CA GLU A 108 -17.49 22.89 9.70
C GLU A 108 -17.09 22.73 11.17
N ASN A 109 -17.64 21.74 11.88
CA ASN A 109 -17.30 21.46 13.28
C ASN A 109 -16.43 20.21 13.46
N ASP A 110 -16.11 19.49 12.37
CA ASP A 110 -15.37 18.24 12.41
C ASP A 110 -13.85 18.47 12.42
N ASN A 111 -13.39 19.08 13.52
CA ASN A 111 -11.99 19.34 13.81
C ASN A 111 -11.68 19.09 15.29
N SER A 112 -10.39 19.02 15.62
CA SER A 112 -9.88 18.66 16.94
C SER A 112 -10.34 19.59 18.07
N THR A 113 -10.75 20.81 17.75
CA THR A 113 -11.20 21.83 18.71
C THR A 113 -12.72 21.99 18.71
N ASN A 114 -13.45 21.25 17.86
CA ASN A 114 -14.90 21.33 17.68
C ASN A 114 -15.42 22.77 17.45
N THR A 115 -14.62 23.59 16.78
CA THR A 115 -14.94 25.00 16.48
C THR A 115 -15.48 25.15 15.07
N ASN A 116 -16.45 26.03 14.85
CA ASN A 116 -16.96 26.31 13.51
C ASN A 116 -15.90 27.04 12.65
N VAL A 117 -15.53 26.43 11.52
CA VAL A 117 -14.49 26.95 10.62
C VAL A 117 -15.02 27.66 9.38
N SER A 118 -16.34 27.83 9.24
CA SER A 118 -16.97 28.41 8.03
C SER A 118 -16.44 29.78 7.62
N THR A 119 -15.95 30.57 8.59
CA THR A 119 -15.41 31.92 8.36
C THR A 119 -13.89 31.95 8.14
N THR A 120 -13.17 30.90 8.51
CA THR A 120 -11.70 30.79 8.42
C THR A 120 -11.24 29.79 7.36
N TRP A 121 -12.16 28.97 6.85
CA TRP A 121 -11.92 27.99 5.81
C TRP A 121 -11.59 28.68 4.48
N ASN A 122 -10.46 28.31 3.88
CA ASN A 122 -9.89 28.99 2.72
C ASN A 122 -9.80 28.08 1.49
N GLY A 123 -10.76 27.17 1.34
CA GLY A 123 -10.87 26.28 0.19
C GLY A 123 -10.62 24.81 0.52
N PRO A 124 -10.89 23.92 -0.46
CA PRO A 124 -10.65 22.50 -0.28
C PRO A 124 -9.15 22.25 -0.16
N TYR A 125 -8.72 21.76 0.99
CA TYR A 125 -7.34 21.37 1.27
C TYR A 125 -7.02 19.98 0.69
N ALA A 126 -8.05 19.19 0.42
CA ALA A 126 -7.95 17.86 -0.17
C ALA A 126 -8.75 17.76 -1.47
N LYS A 127 -8.40 16.79 -2.32
CA LYS A 127 -9.14 16.51 -3.56
C LYS A 127 -10.42 15.74 -3.26
N ASP A 128 -11.46 15.96 -4.05
CA ASP A 128 -12.68 15.16 -3.98
C ASP A 128 -12.38 13.67 -4.17
N LYS A 129 -12.94 12.86 -3.27
CA LYS A 129 -12.84 11.41 -3.23
C LYS A 129 -14.15 10.82 -2.74
N ASP A 130 -14.34 9.52 -2.95
CA ASP A 130 -15.52 8.82 -2.44
C ASP A 130 -15.50 8.83 -0.91
N MET A 131 -16.52 9.47 -0.32
CA MET A 131 -16.72 9.56 1.13
C MET A 131 -18.07 8.96 1.49
N ASN A 132 -18.22 8.44 2.71
CA ASN A 132 -19.54 8.15 3.25
C ASN A 132 -20.22 9.43 3.79
N THR A 133 -21.47 9.28 4.26
CA THR A 133 -22.26 10.38 4.84
C THR A 133 -21.64 11.00 6.09
N SER A 134 -20.71 10.31 6.75
CA SER A 134 -19.99 10.78 7.94
C SER A 134 -18.67 11.48 7.57
N GLY A 135 -18.38 11.72 6.29
CA GLY A 135 -17.14 12.35 5.85
C GLY A 135 -15.91 11.45 5.95
N VAL A 136 -16.08 10.14 6.14
CA VAL A 136 -14.98 9.17 6.16
C VAL A 136 -14.62 8.78 4.73
N LEU A 137 -13.33 8.80 4.41
CA LEU A 137 -12.82 8.44 3.10
C LEU A 137 -12.93 6.93 2.86
N LEU A 138 -13.48 6.54 1.72
CA LEU A 138 -13.60 5.15 1.29
C LEU A 138 -12.43 4.76 0.38
N LEU A 139 -11.73 3.69 0.74
CA LEU A 139 -10.55 3.18 0.03
C LEU A 139 -10.86 1.91 -0.79
N ASN A 140 -12.00 1.91 -1.48
CA ASN A 140 -12.48 0.74 -2.24
C ASN A 140 -11.53 0.28 -3.36
N SER A 141 -10.63 1.15 -3.83
CA SER A 141 -9.57 0.79 -4.78
C SER A 141 -8.47 -0.07 -4.17
N ILE A 142 -8.27 -0.01 -2.85
CA ILE A 142 -7.28 -0.78 -2.10
C ILE A 142 -7.92 -2.10 -1.64
N ALA A 143 -9.02 -2.01 -0.90
CA ALA A 143 -9.80 -3.17 -0.49
C ALA A 143 -11.26 -2.79 -0.28
N THR A 144 -12.16 -3.74 -0.50
CA THR A 144 -13.59 -3.55 -0.27
C THR A 144 -13.85 -3.26 1.20
N GLY A 145 -14.51 -2.14 1.50
CA GLY A 145 -14.82 -1.74 2.88
C GLY A 145 -13.64 -1.14 3.65
N ALA A 146 -12.50 -0.92 2.97
CA ALA A 146 -11.40 -0.16 3.56
C ALA A 146 -11.79 1.30 3.74
N THR A 147 -11.47 1.87 4.90
CA THR A 147 -11.77 3.27 5.22
C THR A 147 -10.54 3.98 5.78
N LEU A 148 -10.52 5.30 5.69
CA LEU A 148 -9.48 6.14 6.27
C LEU A 148 -10.12 7.21 7.16
N THR A 149 -9.72 7.24 8.43
CA THR A 149 -10.20 8.19 9.45
C THR A 149 -9.04 8.92 10.10
N PHE A 150 -9.31 10.08 10.70
CA PHE A 150 -8.36 10.73 11.60
C PHE A 150 -8.63 10.28 13.03
N GLU A 151 -7.57 10.06 13.79
CA GLU A 151 -7.68 9.70 15.19
C GLU A 151 -6.66 10.47 16.03
N PRO A 152 -7.10 11.25 17.03
CA PRO A 152 -6.21 11.79 18.04
C PRO A 152 -5.78 10.65 18.98
N LEU A 153 -4.49 10.52 19.18
CA LEU A 153 -3.86 9.52 20.02
C LEU A 153 -3.17 10.18 21.21
N THR A 154 -3.20 9.51 22.34
CA THR A 154 -2.37 9.82 23.51
C THR A 154 -1.17 8.87 23.57
N SER A 155 -0.18 9.15 24.42
CA SER A 155 1.02 8.31 24.56
C SER A 155 0.72 6.83 24.84
N ASP A 156 -0.42 6.55 25.48
CA ASP A 156 -0.83 5.21 25.89
C ASP A 156 -1.90 4.60 24.97
N SER A 157 -2.30 5.33 23.92
CA SER A 157 -3.30 4.86 22.96
C SER A 157 -2.75 3.73 22.09
N THR A 158 -3.64 2.80 21.73
CA THR A 158 -3.33 1.79 20.71
C THR A 158 -3.02 2.49 19.39
N GLY A 159 -1.89 2.14 18.75
CA GLY A 159 -1.46 2.77 17.50
C GLY A 159 -0.56 4.00 17.67
N ALA A 160 -0.30 4.46 18.90
CA ALA A 160 0.62 5.56 19.17
C ALA A 160 2.10 5.14 19.03
N LEU A 161 2.96 6.09 18.63
CA LEU A 161 4.41 5.85 18.61
C LEU A 161 4.97 5.82 20.04
N PRO A 162 5.94 4.95 20.34
CA PRO A 162 6.56 4.83 21.66
C PRO A 162 7.65 5.90 21.90
N ASN A 163 7.36 7.15 21.58
CA ASN A 163 8.28 8.28 21.68
C ASN A 163 8.10 9.13 22.95
N GLY A 164 7.09 8.80 23.78
CA GLY A 164 6.77 9.52 25.02
C GLY A 164 6.10 10.88 24.82
N LEU A 165 5.62 11.21 23.61
CA LEU A 165 4.87 12.45 23.38
C LEU A 165 3.40 12.26 23.75
N PRO A 166 2.79 13.22 24.48
CA PRO A 166 1.47 13.07 25.06
C PRO A 166 0.34 13.12 24.03
N TYR A 167 0.53 13.80 22.89
CA TYR A 167 -0.49 13.93 21.85
C TYR A 167 0.10 13.65 20.47
N GLN A 168 -0.57 12.78 19.73
CA GLN A 168 -0.22 12.41 18.36
C GLN A 168 -1.50 12.43 17.52
N TYR A 169 -1.39 12.79 16.24
CA TYR A 169 -2.51 12.73 15.30
C TYR A 169 -2.17 11.72 14.22
N ALA A 170 -3.05 10.74 14.07
CA ALA A 170 -2.86 9.66 13.13
C ALA A 170 -3.97 9.62 12.08
N LEU A 171 -3.58 9.14 10.90
CA LEU A 171 -4.50 8.61 9.93
C LEU A 171 -4.62 7.10 10.13
N VAL A 172 -5.83 6.60 10.26
CA VAL A 172 -6.10 5.18 10.55
C VAL A 172 -6.79 4.57 9.34
N ALA A 173 -6.10 3.66 8.67
CA ALA A 173 -6.69 2.82 7.63
C ALA A 173 -7.26 1.57 8.26
N ASN A 174 -8.58 1.38 8.14
CA ASN A 174 -9.31 0.25 8.70
C ASN A 174 -9.66 -0.78 7.62
N ASN A 175 -9.88 -2.03 8.04
CA ASN A 175 -10.26 -3.16 7.17
C ASN A 175 -9.26 -3.42 6.03
N ILE A 176 -7.96 -3.32 6.31
CA ILE A 176 -6.92 -3.54 5.31
C ILE A 176 -6.49 -5.01 5.34
N PRO A 177 -6.51 -5.75 4.21
CA PRO A 177 -6.00 -7.11 4.17
C PRO A 177 -4.56 -7.18 4.69
N ALA A 178 -4.26 -8.14 5.56
CA ALA A 178 -2.96 -8.22 6.25
C ALA A 178 -1.76 -8.12 5.30
N SER A 179 -1.82 -8.79 4.14
CA SER A 179 -0.75 -8.75 3.13
C SER A 179 -0.43 -7.33 2.61
N ILE A 180 -1.42 -6.43 2.61
CA ILE A 180 -1.27 -5.02 2.23
C ILE A 180 -0.78 -4.24 3.45
N ALA A 181 -1.40 -4.42 4.62
CA ALA A 181 -1.09 -3.70 5.85
C ALA A 181 0.38 -3.87 6.28
N HIS A 182 0.88 -5.11 6.32
CA HIS A 182 2.30 -5.38 6.62
C HIS A 182 3.23 -4.75 5.58
N LYS A 183 2.89 -4.82 4.29
CA LYS A 183 3.71 -4.21 3.22
C LYS A 183 3.72 -2.69 3.31
N THR A 184 2.58 -2.07 3.61
CA THR A 184 2.46 -0.62 3.82
C THR A 184 3.28 -0.17 5.01
N THR A 185 3.19 -0.88 6.13
CA THR A 185 3.95 -0.55 7.34
C THR A 185 5.47 -0.68 7.12
N ASN A 186 5.90 -1.72 6.41
CA ASN A 186 7.31 -1.87 6.01
C ASN A 186 7.80 -0.74 5.09
N ILE A 187 6.96 -0.25 4.17
CA ILE A 187 7.30 0.89 3.30
C ILE A 187 7.44 2.16 4.15
N CYS A 188 6.49 2.38 5.05
CA CYS A 188 6.41 3.56 5.91
C CYS A 188 7.58 3.66 6.90
N ASN A 189 7.95 2.54 7.51
CA ASN A 189 9.00 2.49 8.53
C ASN A 189 10.39 2.19 7.97
N GLY A 190 10.51 1.97 6.65
CA GLY A 190 11.80 1.76 5.97
C GLY A 190 12.52 0.44 6.30
N ALA A 191 11.92 -0.42 7.14
CA ALA A 191 12.49 -1.69 7.58
C ALA A 191 11.42 -2.80 7.65
N HIS A 192 11.80 -4.01 7.26
CA HIS A 192 10.90 -5.17 7.34
C HIS A 192 10.68 -5.60 8.79
N GLY A 193 9.41 -5.75 9.19
CA GLY A 193 9.05 -6.21 10.53
C GLY A 193 9.01 -5.12 11.61
N ASN A 194 9.29 -3.87 11.24
CA ASN A 194 9.07 -2.73 12.13
C ASN A 194 7.57 -2.37 12.11
N SER A 195 6.79 -2.99 12.98
CA SER A 195 5.34 -2.77 13.11
C SER A 195 4.96 -1.71 14.13
N SER A 196 5.89 -1.25 14.98
CA SER A 196 5.62 -0.34 16.10
C SER A 196 6.16 1.08 15.91
N GLY A 197 6.86 1.34 14.80
CA GLY A 197 7.51 2.64 14.55
C GLY A 197 8.68 2.95 15.50
N ALA A 198 9.12 1.99 16.32
CA ALA A 198 10.13 2.21 17.36
C ALA A 198 11.50 2.70 16.83
N ASP A 199 11.87 2.32 15.61
CA ASP A 199 13.14 2.73 14.97
C ASP A 199 13.02 4.04 14.15
N GLY A 200 12.25 5.02 14.65
CA GLY A 200 11.99 6.28 13.93
C GLY A 200 10.99 6.14 12.77
N GLY A 201 10.15 5.11 12.82
CA GLY A 201 9.05 4.91 11.89
C GLY A 201 7.86 5.82 12.22
N GLN A 202 7.02 6.06 11.22
CA GLN A 202 5.80 6.87 11.37
C GLN A 202 4.52 6.02 11.35
N CYS A 203 4.63 4.71 11.11
CA CYS A 203 3.48 3.82 11.07
C CYS A 203 3.48 2.81 12.21
N VAL A 204 2.27 2.51 12.69
CA VAL A 204 2.00 1.42 13.61
C VAL A 204 0.98 0.47 12.97
N LEU A 205 1.29 -0.82 12.99
CA LEU A 205 0.38 -1.88 12.53
C LEU A 205 -0.31 -2.49 13.76
N ILE A 206 -1.63 -2.54 13.71
CA ILE A 206 -2.45 -3.26 14.68
C ILE A 206 -3.11 -4.42 13.95
N GLU A 207 -2.73 -5.64 14.32
CA GLU A 207 -3.32 -6.85 13.77
C GLU A 207 -4.76 -6.98 14.26
N GLY A 208 -5.69 -7.12 13.31
CA GLY A 208 -7.10 -7.29 13.64
C GLY A 208 -7.52 -8.76 13.62
N THR A 209 -8.82 -8.99 13.71
CA THR A 209 -9.39 -10.34 13.61
C THR A 209 -9.85 -10.62 12.19
N GLY A 210 -9.73 -11.88 11.74
CA GLY A 210 -10.21 -12.28 10.40
C GLY A 210 -9.30 -11.89 9.23
N GLY A 211 -8.02 -11.57 9.48
CA GLY A 211 -7.05 -11.23 8.43
C GLY A 211 -7.19 -9.81 7.87
N LEU A 212 -7.92 -8.96 8.58
CA LEU A 212 -8.05 -7.53 8.33
C LEU A 212 -7.34 -6.79 9.47
N ASP A 213 -6.39 -5.95 9.10
CA ASP A 213 -5.56 -5.18 10.02
C ASP A 213 -5.86 -3.68 9.91
N GLN A 214 -5.34 -2.93 10.87
CA GLN A 214 -5.34 -1.48 10.88
C GLN A 214 -3.92 -0.95 10.73
N VAL A 215 -3.76 0.11 9.95
CA VAL A 215 -2.49 0.83 9.84
C VAL A 215 -2.69 2.26 10.29
N TYR A 216 -1.95 2.66 11.32
CA TYR A 216 -1.87 4.01 11.83
C TYR A 216 -0.69 4.69 11.17
N TYR A 217 -0.89 5.88 10.61
CA TYR A 217 0.16 6.76 10.10
C TYR A 217 0.15 8.06 10.89
N ILE A 218 1.17 8.25 11.73
CA ILE A 218 1.31 9.41 12.61
C ILE A 218 1.96 10.53 11.80
N PHE A 219 1.19 11.59 11.53
CA PHE A 219 1.65 12.72 10.73
C PHE A 219 1.98 13.96 11.57
N ALA A 220 1.34 14.12 12.73
CA ALA A 220 1.63 15.24 13.64
C ALA A 220 1.79 14.75 15.08
N GLN A 221 2.70 15.40 15.82
CA GLN A 221 3.01 15.07 17.21
C GLN A 221 3.21 16.39 17.97
N ASN A 222 2.53 16.56 19.09
CA ASN A 222 2.59 17.79 19.87
C ASN A 222 2.81 17.49 21.36
N GLN A 223 3.52 18.41 22.03
CA GLN A 223 3.67 18.39 23.49
C GLN A 223 2.45 19.00 24.21
N TYR A 224 1.65 19.80 23.50
CA TYR A 224 0.47 20.48 24.01
C TYR A 224 -0.78 19.87 23.36
N GLY A 225 -1.83 19.65 24.17
CA GLY A 225 -3.06 18.99 23.72
C GLY A 225 -3.83 19.77 22.64
N ALA A 226 -4.80 19.09 22.03
CA ALA A 226 -5.87 19.81 21.33
C ALA A 226 -6.51 20.77 22.33
N TYR A 227 -6.52 22.07 22.01
CA TYR A 227 -7.16 23.09 22.84
C TYR A 227 -8.69 22.94 22.82
#